data_AF-A0A198AHJ6-F1
#
_entry.id   AF-A0A198AHJ6-F1
#
_cell.length_a   1.000
_cell.length_b   1.000
_cell.length_c   1.000
_cell.angle_alpha   90.00
_cell.angle_beta   90.00
_cell.angle_gamma   90.00
#
_symmetry.space_group_name_H-M   'P 1'
#
loop_
_entity.id
_entity.type
_entity.pdbx_description
1 polymer ?
#
loop_
_entity_poly.entity_id
_entity_poly.type
_entity_poly.pdbx_seq_one_letter_code
_entity_poly.pdbx_strand_id
1 'polypeptide(L)'
;MTYTPNRNTLTNVSRTLAKVALGEAAADLVIQNGTLVNVHSGELIAHMDIAIAAGRIAYIGKADHTIGAHTKRIDASGKYMVPGLLDGHMHVESTMLSVTEFAKAAIVKGTTGIFMDPHEIANVFGAEGVRLMHEEGQPLPLKVFTTFPSCVPATNDLEDGGATLEVADIVAGLQWDNVVGLGEVMNFPGVVYGDPKMCGEIEATLHSGKTVTGHFPSDDDRMLQAYLASGVTSDHETVTREQGLHKVRMGMHLMIREGSAWHDVKEVIKIVTEDGVNTSNISLVTDDVNPQTLVEKGHLNHVARRAMEEGVPAVTAIQMVTINVARYFKLEHDVGSITPGKCADILLMDDLQKMEPSTVITDGQVIAEQGELTVEFPVFTYPLHIRNSMNVKRELTAEDFKLATAAAEREHTKVNVIRVVENSARTEKMTAELAIQEGVILPDAEQDIVRLACIERHRGTGQISLAFAHGFGVKSGAVASTVAHDSHNLLVMGIDEGDMAFAANELVKLGGGMIVVENGKVLAQVQMTIAGLMSEKALPEVVKEVAEMDKAWQHIGCTMNAPFMTFSLIALPVIPEIRISNRGLVDVTQFKLIDVEIV
;
A
#
# COMPACT_ATOMS: atom_id res chain seq x y z
N MET A 1 1.02 21.81 -20.10
CA MET A 1 2.26 22.34 -19.49
C MET A 1 2.66 21.37 -18.40
N THR A 2 3.93 20.98 -18.30
CA THR A 2 4.38 20.10 -17.22
C THR A 2 4.24 20.81 -15.88
N TYR A 3 3.68 20.11 -14.91
CA TYR A 3 3.51 20.60 -13.55
C TYR A 3 4.84 21.04 -12.97
N THR A 4 4.82 22.14 -12.23
CA THR A 4 5.94 22.60 -11.42
C THR A 4 5.40 22.91 -10.03
N PRO A 5 5.89 22.26 -8.96
CA PRO A 5 5.43 22.51 -7.62
C PRO A 5 5.55 23.99 -7.23
N ASN A 6 4.46 24.58 -6.74
CA ASN A 6 4.47 25.91 -6.11
C ASN A 6 4.49 25.78 -4.58
N ARG A 7 5.22 24.77 -4.08
CA ARG A 7 5.24 24.34 -2.68
C ARG A 7 6.22 25.17 -1.85
N ASN A 8 6.00 26.48 -1.79
CA ASN A 8 6.84 27.37 -1.00
C ASN A 8 6.72 27.03 0.49
N THR A 9 7.78 27.16 1.29
CA THR A 9 7.68 27.08 2.75
C THR A 9 6.98 28.32 3.31
N LEU A 10 6.23 28.16 4.41
CA LEU A 10 5.54 29.30 5.04
C LEU A 10 6.52 30.42 5.42
N THR A 11 7.71 30.05 5.88
CA THR A 11 8.78 31.00 6.25
C THR A 11 9.18 31.90 5.09
N ASN A 12 9.20 31.38 3.85
CA ASN A 12 9.58 32.13 2.66
C ASN A 12 8.50 33.10 2.19
N VAL A 13 7.21 32.77 2.38
CA VAL A 13 6.09 33.54 1.78
C VAL A 13 5.16 34.21 2.77
N SER A 14 5.34 34.03 4.08
CA SER A 14 4.47 34.59 5.14
C SER A 14 4.17 36.09 4.98
N ARG A 15 5.16 36.91 4.61
CA ARG A 15 4.98 38.35 4.36
C ARG A 15 4.11 38.63 3.14
N THR A 16 4.26 37.84 2.08
CA THR A 16 3.42 37.93 0.88
C THR A 16 1.98 37.57 1.23
N LEU A 17 1.77 36.47 1.96
CA LEU A 17 0.44 36.05 2.41
C LEU A 17 -0.23 37.13 3.26
N ALA A 18 0.49 37.74 4.21
CA ALA A 18 -0.02 38.81 5.04
C ALA A 18 -0.44 40.05 4.22
N LYS A 19 0.38 40.46 3.24
CA LYS A 19 0.05 41.58 2.34
C LYS A 19 -1.21 41.29 1.52
N VAL A 20 -1.35 40.07 0.99
CA VAL A 20 -2.55 39.67 0.25
C VAL A 20 -3.78 39.68 1.16
N ALA A 21 -3.67 39.11 2.36
CA ALA A 21 -4.76 39.10 3.33
C ALA A 21 -5.24 40.52 3.71
N LEU A 22 -4.31 41.47 3.80
CA LEU A 22 -4.58 42.89 4.08
C LEU A 22 -5.06 43.70 2.86
N GLY A 23 -5.04 43.13 1.65
CA GLY A 23 -5.37 43.85 0.40
C GLY A 23 -4.26 44.79 -0.09
N GLU A 24 -3.04 44.65 0.43
CA GLU A 24 -1.85 45.41 -0.01
C GLU A 24 -1.19 44.78 -1.25
N ALA A 25 -1.55 43.54 -1.57
CA ALA A 25 -1.14 42.81 -2.77
C ALA A 25 -2.31 41.98 -3.29
N ALA A 26 -2.28 41.64 -4.58
CA ALA A 26 -3.29 40.80 -5.20
C ALA A 26 -3.00 39.30 -4.98
N ALA A 27 -4.05 38.49 -4.87
CA ALA A 27 -3.97 37.04 -4.85
C ALA A 27 -3.66 36.47 -6.26
N ASP A 28 -3.06 35.29 -6.32
CA ASP A 28 -2.85 34.55 -7.57
C ASP A 28 -4.17 33.94 -8.07
N LEU A 29 -4.95 33.39 -7.13
CA LEU A 29 -6.23 32.72 -7.36
C LEU A 29 -7.20 33.06 -6.23
N VAL A 30 -8.46 33.32 -6.56
CA VAL A 30 -9.57 33.39 -5.59
C VAL A 30 -10.66 32.41 -5.99
N ILE A 31 -11.02 31.51 -5.07
CA ILE A 31 -12.19 30.62 -5.18
C ILE A 31 -13.33 31.32 -4.46
N GLN A 32 -14.48 31.53 -5.11
CA GLN A 32 -15.54 32.39 -4.58
C GLN A 32 -16.85 31.64 -4.32
N ASN A 33 -17.58 32.10 -3.31
CA ASN A 33 -18.97 31.72 -3.03
C ASN A 33 -19.20 30.21 -2.77
N GLY A 34 -18.21 29.50 -2.23
CA GLY A 34 -18.33 28.09 -1.87
C GLY A 34 -18.86 27.87 -0.46
N THR A 35 -19.21 26.62 -0.14
CA THR A 35 -19.46 26.16 1.23
C THR A 35 -18.16 25.58 1.80
N LEU A 36 -17.54 26.27 2.75
CA LEU A 36 -16.34 25.79 3.41
C LEU A 36 -16.66 24.60 4.32
N VAL A 37 -15.97 23.48 4.11
CA VAL A 37 -15.97 22.36 5.06
C VAL A 37 -14.89 22.62 6.11
N ASN A 38 -15.29 23.16 7.26
CA ASN A 38 -14.36 23.53 8.31
C ASN A 38 -14.10 22.34 9.24
N VAL A 39 -13.00 21.64 8.99
CA VAL A 39 -12.56 20.46 9.76
C VAL A 39 -12.06 20.78 11.18
N HIS A 40 -11.94 22.06 11.56
CA HIS A 40 -11.61 22.44 12.94
C HIS A 40 -12.86 22.59 13.82
N SER A 41 -13.91 23.26 13.30
CA SER A 41 -15.17 23.47 14.03
C SER A 41 -16.19 22.36 13.81
N GLY A 42 -16.04 21.56 12.74
CA GLY A 42 -17.04 20.60 12.32
C GLY A 42 -18.22 21.22 11.55
N GLU A 43 -18.09 22.47 11.09
CA GLU A 43 -19.19 23.23 10.48
C GLU A 43 -19.09 23.30 8.96
N LEU A 44 -20.25 23.48 8.33
CA LEU A 44 -20.37 23.87 6.92
C LEU A 44 -20.70 25.36 6.86
N ILE A 45 -19.80 26.16 6.29
CA ILE A 45 -19.93 27.63 6.28
C ILE A 45 -20.14 28.11 4.85
N ALA A 46 -21.37 28.53 4.52
CA ALA A 46 -21.75 28.98 3.18
C ALA A 46 -21.20 30.37 2.82
N HIS A 47 -21.13 30.67 1.52
CA HIS A 47 -20.76 31.98 0.96
C HIS A 47 -19.36 32.46 1.36
N MET A 48 -18.41 31.52 1.36
CA MET A 48 -17.01 31.79 1.69
C MET A 48 -16.17 31.87 0.41
N ASP A 49 -15.19 32.77 0.43
CA ASP A 49 -14.12 32.78 -0.58
C ASP A 49 -12.79 32.33 0.06
N ILE A 50 -11.88 31.88 -0.78
CA ILE A 50 -10.49 31.53 -0.42
C ILE A 50 -9.57 32.26 -1.37
N ALA A 51 -8.71 33.13 -0.84
CA ALA A 51 -7.64 33.78 -1.59
C ALA A 51 -6.33 33.02 -1.41
N ILE A 52 -5.64 32.76 -2.52
CA ILE A 52 -4.42 31.94 -2.59
C ILE A 52 -3.30 32.79 -3.18
N ALA A 53 -2.12 32.72 -2.59
CA ALA A 53 -0.91 33.35 -3.11
C ALA A 53 0.32 32.48 -2.84
N ALA A 54 1.25 32.40 -3.78
CA ALA A 54 2.48 31.62 -3.69
C ALA A 54 2.24 30.16 -3.26
N GLY A 55 1.15 29.56 -3.75
CA GLY A 55 0.74 28.18 -3.49
C GLY A 55 0.16 27.90 -2.10
N ARG A 56 -0.07 28.95 -1.30
CA ARG A 56 -0.63 28.86 0.05
C ARG A 56 -1.89 29.70 0.20
N ILE A 57 -2.73 29.32 1.16
CA ILE A 57 -3.96 30.05 1.50
C ILE A 57 -3.56 31.35 2.21
N ALA A 58 -3.92 32.49 1.65
CA ALA A 58 -3.66 33.81 2.23
C ALA A 58 -4.84 34.29 3.08
N TYR A 59 -6.08 34.08 2.62
CA TYR A 59 -7.28 34.62 3.26
C TYR A 59 -8.49 33.71 3.08
N ILE A 60 -9.38 33.70 4.07
CA ILE A 60 -10.66 32.97 4.05
C ILE A 60 -11.76 33.93 4.51
N GLY A 61 -12.85 34.02 3.75
CA GLY A 61 -13.92 34.99 3.96
C GLY A 61 -14.24 35.73 2.67
N LYS A 62 -14.98 36.84 2.73
CA LYS A 62 -15.23 37.68 1.55
C LYS A 62 -13.92 38.30 1.05
N ALA A 63 -13.45 37.88 -0.12
CA ALA A 63 -12.08 38.14 -0.57
C ALA A 63 -11.97 39.19 -1.69
N ASP A 64 -13.02 39.99 -1.93
CA ASP A 64 -13.06 40.98 -3.01
C ASP A 64 -11.86 41.94 -3.00
N HIS A 65 -11.38 42.33 -1.82
CA HIS A 65 -10.23 43.24 -1.65
C HIS A 65 -8.89 42.63 -2.05
N THR A 66 -8.83 41.30 -2.24
CA THR A 66 -7.62 40.59 -2.65
C THR A 66 -7.51 40.43 -4.18
N ILE A 67 -8.55 40.81 -4.93
CA ILE A 67 -8.63 40.59 -6.38
C ILE A 67 -7.95 41.74 -7.13
N GLY A 68 -6.89 41.41 -7.89
CA GLY A 68 -6.20 42.32 -8.80
C GLY A 68 -6.44 42.00 -10.27
N ALA A 69 -5.80 42.76 -11.15
CA ALA A 69 -5.97 42.66 -12.61
C ALA A 69 -5.57 41.29 -13.21
N HIS A 70 -4.74 40.51 -12.51
CA HIS A 70 -4.23 39.21 -12.97
C HIS A 70 -4.70 38.04 -12.10
N THR A 71 -5.53 38.29 -11.09
CA THR A 71 -6.03 37.27 -10.18
C THR A 71 -6.98 36.35 -10.94
N LYS A 72 -6.68 35.04 -10.95
CA LYS A 72 -7.59 34.02 -11.48
C LYS A 72 -8.78 33.88 -10.52
N ARG A 73 -9.95 33.56 -11.07
CA ARG A 73 -11.19 33.43 -10.30
C ARG A 73 -11.88 32.11 -10.63
N ILE A 74 -12.27 31.37 -9.60
CA ILE A 74 -13.09 30.15 -9.72
C ILE A 74 -14.39 30.40 -8.97
N ASP A 75 -15.53 30.16 -9.62
CA ASP A 75 -16.83 30.20 -8.98
C ASP A 75 -17.16 28.82 -8.37
N ALA A 76 -17.29 28.78 -7.05
CA ALA A 76 -17.66 27.60 -6.28
C ALA A 76 -19.11 27.67 -5.77
N SER A 77 -19.96 28.52 -6.37
CA SER A 77 -21.39 28.61 -6.06
C SER A 77 -22.05 27.23 -6.06
N GLY A 78 -22.66 26.86 -4.94
CA GLY A 78 -23.34 25.56 -4.76
C GLY A 78 -22.40 24.38 -4.53
N LYS A 79 -21.09 24.58 -4.50
CA LYS A 79 -20.07 23.54 -4.26
C LYS A 79 -19.53 23.62 -2.84
N TYR A 80 -19.00 22.50 -2.36
CA TYR A 80 -18.26 22.39 -1.11
C TYR A 80 -16.76 22.53 -1.38
N MET A 81 -16.08 23.32 -0.53
CA MET A 81 -14.63 23.46 -0.52
C MET A 81 -14.08 22.58 0.60
N VAL A 82 -13.49 21.45 0.23
CA VAL A 82 -12.98 20.41 1.14
C VAL A 82 -11.45 20.44 1.14
N PRO A 83 -10.76 20.28 2.28
CA PRO A 83 -9.31 20.08 2.26
C PRO A 83 -8.96 18.84 1.41
N GLY A 84 -7.84 18.89 0.69
CA GLY A 84 -7.34 17.71 -0.02
C GLY A 84 -7.14 16.51 0.92
N LEU A 85 -7.48 15.31 0.44
CA LEU A 85 -7.47 14.11 1.28
C LEU A 85 -6.03 13.58 1.46
N LEU A 86 -5.76 13.01 2.64
CA LEU A 86 -4.45 12.54 3.07
C LEU A 86 -4.51 11.06 3.46
N ASP A 87 -3.82 10.20 2.72
CA ASP A 87 -3.79 8.77 3.02
C ASP A 87 -2.66 8.42 3.98
N GLY A 88 -3.02 8.13 5.23
CA GLY A 88 -2.06 8.01 6.33
C GLY A 88 -1.22 6.74 6.35
N HIS A 89 -1.55 5.73 5.54
CA HIS A 89 -0.78 4.49 5.44
C HIS A 89 -1.20 3.73 4.17
N MET A 90 -0.24 3.54 3.25
CA MET A 90 -0.46 2.80 2.01
C MET A 90 0.86 2.38 1.35
N HIS A 91 0.75 1.43 0.42
CA HIS A 91 1.85 0.93 -0.40
C HIS A 91 1.57 1.23 -1.87
N VAL A 92 2.39 2.07 -2.50
CA VAL A 92 2.23 2.40 -3.93
C VAL A 92 2.48 1.15 -4.77
N GLU A 93 3.41 0.30 -4.34
CA GLU A 93 3.79 -0.92 -5.03
C GLU A 93 2.62 -1.89 -5.24
N SER A 94 1.72 -2.00 -4.25
CA SER A 94 0.50 -2.83 -4.32
C SER A 94 -0.48 -2.37 -5.41
N THR A 95 -0.34 -1.13 -5.87
CA THR A 95 -1.09 -0.60 -7.02
C THR A 95 -0.51 -1.04 -8.35
N MET A 96 0.63 -1.73 -8.38
CA MET A 96 1.34 -2.17 -9.59
C MET A 96 1.79 -1.01 -10.50
N LEU A 97 1.73 0.23 -10.03
CA LEU A 97 2.05 1.45 -10.77
C LEU A 97 3.27 2.13 -10.18
N SER A 98 4.02 2.87 -10.99
CA SER A 98 5.00 3.82 -10.47
C SER A 98 4.32 4.90 -9.62
N VAL A 99 5.08 5.62 -8.78
CA VAL A 99 4.55 6.71 -7.94
C VAL A 99 3.87 7.78 -8.79
N THR A 100 4.42 8.08 -9.98
CA THR A 100 3.84 9.02 -10.94
C THR A 100 2.48 8.57 -11.47
N GLU A 101 2.35 7.31 -11.91
CA GLU A 101 1.10 6.81 -12.47
C GLU A 101 0.03 6.61 -11.39
N PHE A 102 0.43 6.18 -10.19
CA PHE A 102 -0.45 6.19 -9.02
C PHE A 102 -0.94 7.61 -8.71
N ALA A 103 -0.05 8.61 -8.69
CA ALA A 103 -0.43 9.98 -8.39
C ALA A 103 -1.47 10.54 -9.37
N LYS A 104 -1.36 10.21 -10.67
CA LYS A 104 -2.38 10.55 -11.67
C LYS A 104 -3.75 9.96 -11.31
N ALA A 105 -3.77 8.70 -10.88
CA ALA A 105 -4.99 7.98 -10.49
C ALA A 105 -5.62 8.54 -9.20
N ALA A 106 -4.81 8.79 -8.18
CA ALA A 106 -5.28 9.22 -6.86
C ALA A 106 -5.76 10.68 -6.85
N ILE A 107 -5.06 11.57 -7.56
CA ILE A 107 -5.39 13.01 -7.56
C ILE A 107 -6.75 13.28 -8.17
N VAL A 108 -7.12 12.62 -9.26
CA VAL A 108 -8.45 12.82 -9.88
C VAL A 108 -9.59 12.40 -8.96
N LYS A 109 -9.29 11.57 -7.95
CA LYS A 109 -10.22 11.16 -6.90
C LYS A 109 -10.17 12.05 -5.65
N GLY A 110 -9.26 13.02 -5.59
CA GLY A 110 -9.16 14.03 -4.54
C GLY A 110 -8.12 13.77 -3.45
N THR A 111 -7.36 12.67 -3.53
CA THR A 111 -6.20 12.49 -2.66
C THR A 111 -5.08 13.43 -3.10
N THR A 112 -4.66 14.33 -2.22
CA THR A 112 -3.61 15.32 -2.51
C THR A 112 -2.34 15.06 -1.72
N GLY A 113 -2.36 14.14 -0.76
CA GLY A 113 -1.17 13.64 -0.09
C GLY A 113 -1.28 12.18 0.33
N ILE A 114 -0.14 11.51 0.37
CA ILE A 114 0.00 10.13 0.84
C ILE A 114 1.18 10.00 1.80
N PHE A 115 1.10 9.02 2.68
CA PHE A 115 2.14 8.60 3.60
C PHE A 115 2.50 7.17 3.21
N MET A 116 3.43 7.05 2.25
CA MET A 116 3.79 5.77 1.67
C MET A 116 4.87 5.08 2.50
N ASP A 117 4.71 3.78 2.73
CA ASP A 117 5.74 2.89 3.24
C ASP A 117 6.27 2.03 2.08
N PRO A 118 7.40 2.38 1.45
CA PRO A 118 7.93 1.67 0.29
C PRO A 118 8.71 0.42 0.70
N HIS A 119 8.14 -0.40 1.60
CA HIS A 119 8.83 -1.57 2.16
C HIS A 119 9.02 -2.68 1.13
N GLU A 120 8.19 -2.71 0.07
CA GLU A 120 8.24 -3.71 -0.98
C GLU A 120 9.51 -3.54 -1.82
N ILE A 121 9.72 -2.34 -2.36
CA ILE A 121 10.96 -2.05 -3.10
C ILE A 121 12.19 -2.10 -2.19
N ALA A 122 12.03 -1.80 -0.90
CA ALA A 122 13.11 -1.90 0.08
C ALA A 122 13.53 -3.36 0.30
N ASN A 123 12.61 -4.32 0.29
CA ASN A 123 12.97 -5.73 0.34
C ASN A 123 13.78 -6.19 -0.87
N VAL A 124 13.61 -5.56 -2.04
CA VAL A 124 14.41 -5.88 -3.24
C VAL A 124 15.74 -5.12 -3.29
N PHE A 125 15.75 -3.80 -3.03
CA PHE A 125 16.89 -2.90 -3.26
C PHE A 125 17.31 -2.05 -2.06
N GLY A 126 16.74 -2.28 -0.88
CA GLY A 126 17.07 -1.57 0.35
C GLY A 126 16.83 -0.07 0.24
N ALA A 127 17.69 0.71 0.90
CA ALA A 127 17.58 2.16 0.93
C ALA A 127 17.68 2.82 -0.46
N GLU A 128 18.29 2.16 -1.46
CA GLU A 128 18.30 2.67 -2.84
C GLU A 128 16.90 2.66 -3.44
N GLY A 129 16.15 1.57 -3.27
CA GLY A 129 14.76 1.47 -3.72
C GLY A 129 13.88 2.54 -3.11
N VAL A 130 13.96 2.68 -1.77
CA VAL A 130 13.26 3.72 -1.00
C VAL A 130 13.58 5.12 -1.55
N ARG A 131 14.87 5.41 -1.76
CA ARG A 131 15.32 6.72 -2.28
C ARG A 131 14.72 7.03 -3.64
N LEU A 132 14.67 6.06 -4.55
CA LEU A 132 14.17 6.28 -5.92
C LEU A 132 12.66 6.58 -5.93
N MET A 133 11.85 5.83 -5.19
CA MET A 133 10.42 6.14 -5.05
C MET A 133 10.20 7.47 -4.35
N HIS A 134 10.99 7.75 -3.30
CA HIS A 134 10.95 9.03 -2.60
C HIS A 134 11.22 10.21 -3.55
N GLU A 135 12.30 10.13 -4.34
CA GLU A 135 12.70 11.13 -5.34
C GLU A 135 11.68 11.28 -6.47
N GLU A 136 11.07 10.18 -6.95
CA GLU A 136 9.98 10.21 -7.94
C GLU A 136 8.78 11.03 -7.43
N GLY A 137 8.44 10.89 -6.14
CA GLY A 137 7.29 11.54 -5.52
C GLY A 137 7.44 13.04 -5.29
N GLN A 138 8.66 13.55 -5.07
CA GLN A 138 8.89 14.94 -4.66
C GLN A 138 8.38 16.01 -5.66
N PRO A 139 8.57 15.89 -6.99
CA PRO A 139 8.12 16.89 -7.95
C PRO A 139 6.64 16.77 -8.35
N LEU A 140 5.90 15.79 -7.83
CA LEU A 140 4.51 15.53 -8.22
C LEU A 140 3.54 16.55 -7.61
N PRO A 141 2.36 16.77 -8.23
CA PRO A 141 1.28 17.54 -7.61
C PRO A 141 0.73 16.85 -6.36
N LEU A 142 0.81 15.51 -6.31
CA LEU A 142 0.55 14.72 -5.11
C LEU A 142 1.70 14.94 -4.12
N LYS A 143 1.39 15.27 -2.87
CA LYS A 143 2.39 15.36 -1.80
C LYS A 143 2.73 13.94 -1.31
N VAL A 144 3.93 13.50 -1.60
CA VAL A 144 4.42 12.19 -1.16
C VAL A 144 5.27 12.38 0.10
N PHE A 145 4.74 11.93 1.23
CA PHE A 145 5.48 11.75 2.48
C PHE A 145 5.89 10.29 2.59
N THR A 146 7.12 10.03 3.04
CA THR A 146 7.65 8.68 3.18
C THR A 146 7.73 8.31 4.65
N THR A 147 7.21 7.15 5.02
CA THR A 147 7.60 6.45 6.25
C THR A 147 8.69 5.45 5.88
N PHE A 148 9.85 5.53 6.53
CA PHE A 148 11.01 4.76 6.11
C PHE A 148 10.85 3.29 6.56
N PRO A 149 11.02 2.29 5.69
CA PRO A 149 10.71 0.89 6.02
C PRO A 149 11.49 0.35 7.24
N SER A 150 10.81 -0.40 8.09
CA SER A 150 11.35 -0.97 9.35
C SER A 150 11.81 -2.42 9.21
N CYS A 151 11.05 -3.26 8.50
CA CYS A 151 11.24 -4.72 8.56
C CYS A 151 11.75 -5.29 7.24
N VAL A 152 13.02 -5.02 6.95
CA VAL A 152 13.70 -5.52 5.74
C VAL A 152 14.92 -6.37 6.11
N PRO A 153 14.89 -7.71 5.93
CA PRO A 153 13.70 -8.52 5.64
C PRO A 153 12.73 -8.61 6.84
N ALA A 154 11.51 -9.13 6.61
CA ALA A 154 10.52 -9.34 7.66
C ALA A 154 10.98 -10.39 8.69
N THR A 155 11.72 -11.42 8.24
CA THR A 155 12.36 -12.41 9.10
C THR A 155 13.83 -12.64 8.73
N ASN A 156 14.70 -12.91 9.72
CA ASN A 156 16.14 -13.09 9.48
C ASN A 156 16.52 -14.50 8.99
N ASP A 157 15.84 -15.54 9.52
CA ASP A 157 16.26 -16.93 9.34
C ASP A 157 15.33 -17.76 8.44
N LEU A 158 14.14 -17.25 8.12
CA LEU A 158 13.10 -18.01 7.42
C LEU A 158 13.03 -17.68 5.94
N GLU A 159 13.63 -16.59 5.48
CA GLU A 159 13.59 -16.14 4.08
C GLU A 159 14.88 -15.40 3.69
N ASP A 160 15.05 -15.17 2.39
CA ASP A 160 16.06 -14.27 1.84
C ASP A 160 15.41 -13.25 0.90
N GLY A 161 15.42 -11.97 1.30
CA GLY A 161 15.12 -10.85 0.44
C GLY A 161 16.33 -10.38 -0.39
N GLY A 162 16.12 -9.35 -1.21
CA GLY A 162 17.18 -8.72 -1.99
C GLY A 162 18.11 -7.86 -1.15
N ALA A 163 17.60 -7.25 -0.07
CA ALA A 163 18.34 -6.33 0.78
C ALA A 163 18.13 -6.58 2.28
N THR A 164 18.84 -5.78 3.08
CA THR A 164 18.69 -5.69 4.53
C THR A 164 18.86 -4.22 4.91
N LEU A 165 17.99 -3.71 5.75
CA LEU A 165 18.16 -2.38 6.35
C LEU A 165 18.71 -2.53 7.76
N GLU A 166 19.62 -1.64 8.14
CA GLU A 166 20.15 -1.54 9.50
C GLU A 166 19.70 -0.22 10.15
N VAL A 167 19.87 -0.11 11.47
CA VAL A 167 19.56 1.12 12.23
C VAL A 167 20.21 2.36 11.60
N ALA A 168 21.42 2.21 11.04
CA ALA A 168 22.13 3.30 10.37
C ALA A 168 21.42 3.80 9.11
N ASP A 169 20.76 2.91 8.36
CA ASP A 169 19.98 3.28 7.17
C ASP A 169 18.74 4.06 7.58
N ILE A 170 18.07 3.65 8.67
CA ILE A 170 16.93 4.38 9.24
C ILE A 170 17.36 5.78 9.68
N VAL A 171 18.47 5.90 10.43
CA VAL A 171 19.01 7.20 10.86
C VAL A 171 19.28 8.12 9.66
N ALA A 172 19.86 7.59 8.59
CA ALA A 172 20.14 8.35 7.37
C ALA A 172 18.86 8.76 6.63
N GLY A 173 17.92 7.83 6.47
CA GLY A 173 16.61 8.07 5.82
C GLY A 173 15.77 9.11 6.54
N LEU A 174 15.78 9.08 7.87
CA LEU A 174 15.11 10.09 8.71
C LEU A 174 15.70 11.50 8.55
N GLN A 175 16.82 11.70 7.86
CA GLN A 175 17.31 13.06 7.54
C GLN A 175 16.77 13.62 6.23
N TRP A 176 16.09 12.82 5.41
CA TRP A 176 15.56 13.29 4.12
C TRP A 176 14.33 14.17 4.34
N ASP A 177 14.21 15.20 3.49
CA ASP A 177 13.02 16.04 3.45
C ASP A 177 11.78 15.17 3.16
N ASN A 178 10.64 15.46 3.78
CA ASN A 178 9.39 14.70 3.61
C ASN A 178 9.45 13.20 3.98
N VAL A 179 10.53 12.69 4.59
CA VAL A 179 10.44 11.47 5.40
C VAL A 179 9.87 11.86 6.77
N VAL A 180 8.76 11.25 7.18
CA VAL A 180 7.95 11.72 8.32
C VAL A 180 7.87 10.73 9.48
N GLY A 181 8.42 9.54 9.32
CA GLY A 181 8.37 8.51 10.34
C GLY A 181 9.07 7.23 9.94
N LEU A 182 8.99 6.26 10.84
CA LEU A 182 9.27 4.85 10.57
C LEU A 182 8.01 4.21 10.00
N GLY A 183 8.18 3.37 8.98
CA GLY A 183 7.17 2.50 8.39
C GLY A 183 6.62 1.51 9.40
N GLU A 184 5.75 0.63 8.95
CA GLU A 184 5.00 -0.22 9.85
C GLU A 184 5.92 -1.22 10.56
N VAL A 185 5.91 -1.21 11.91
CA VAL A 185 6.79 -2.11 12.68
C VAL A 185 6.14 -3.48 12.82
N MET A 186 6.12 -4.27 11.74
CA MET A 186 5.49 -5.59 11.66
C MET A 186 6.19 -6.66 12.51
N ASN A 187 7.48 -6.52 12.80
CA ASN A 187 8.20 -7.38 13.75
C ASN A 187 7.85 -7.01 15.22
N PHE A 188 6.55 -7.01 15.54
CA PHE A 188 6.06 -6.78 16.89
C PHE A 188 6.60 -7.78 17.93
N PRO A 189 6.89 -9.06 17.62
CA PRO A 189 7.54 -9.95 18.59
C PRO A 189 8.95 -9.47 18.91
N GLY A 190 9.73 -9.05 17.90
CA GLY A 190 11.06 -8.46 18.10
C GLY A 190 10.99 -7.25 19.02
N VAL A 191 10.03 -6.35 18.81
CA VAL A 191 9.81 -5.19 19.68
C VAL A 191 9.48 -5.62 21.13
N VAL A 192 8.51 -6.52 21.30
CA VAL A 192 8.04 -6.95 22.63
C VAL A 192 9.12 -7.70 23.42
N TYR A 193 9.98 -8.45 22.75
CA TYR A 193 11.04 -9.25 23.37
C TYR A 193 12.43 -8.58 23.34
N GLY A 194 12.51 -7.32 22.89
CA GLY A 194 13.72 -6.50 23.00
C GLY A 194 14.81 -6.84 21.97
N ASP A 195 14.42 -7.12 20.72
CA ASP A 195 15.34 -7.25 19.61
C ASP A 195 16.16 -5.94 19.45
N PRO A 196 17.50 -5.99 19.50
CA PRO A 196 18.32 -4.79 19.49
C PRO A 196 18.17 -3.93 18.24
N LYS A 197 17.91 -4.54 17.07
CA LYS A 197 17.72 -3.82 15.82
C LYS A 197 16.40 -3.05 15.87
N MET A 198 15.29 -3.73 16.13
CA MET A 198 13.97 -3.08 16.21
C MET A 198 13.92 -1.98 17.27
N CYS A 199 14.45 -2.22 18.46
CA CYS A 199 14.54 -1.18 19.48
C CYS A 199 15.39 0.01 19.01
N GLY A 200 16.53 -0.24 18.35
CA GLY A 200 17.39 0.81 17.82
C GLY A 200 16.72 1.67 16.74
N GLU A 201 15.93 1.09 15.84
CA GLU A 201 15.18 1.81 14.80
C GLU A 201 14.09 2.70 15.41
N ILE A 202 13.35 2.18 16.40
CA ILE A 202 12.35 2.94 17.15
C ILE A 202 13.01 4.10 17.90
N GLU A 203 14.09 3.84 18.63
CA GLU A 203 14.85 4.86 19.36
C GLU A 203 15.36 5.97 18.44
N ALA A 204 15.95 5.61 17.29
CA ALA A 204 16.41 6.57 16.29
C ALA A 204 15.26 7.47 15.80
N THR A 205 14.09 6.89 15.56
CA THR A 205 12.90 7.61 15.10
C THR A 205 12.38 8.58 16.17
N LEU A 206 12.28 8.11 17.42
CA LEU A 206 11.88 8.96 18.55
C LEU A 206 12.85 10.13 18.77
N HIS A 207 14.16 9.89 18.68
CA HIS A 207 15.18 10.96 18.78
C HIS A 207 15.06 12.01 17.68
N SER A 208 14.60 11.62 16.47
CA SER A 208 14.34 12.55 15.37
C SER A 208 13.05 13.37 15.56
N GLY A 209 12.24 13.06 16.57
CA GLY A 209 10.95 13.69 16.82
C GLY A 209 9.85 13.29 15.83
N LYS A 210 10.08 12.27 15.01
CA LYS A 210 9.15 11.75 13.99
C LYS A 210 8.24 10.65 14.56
N THR A 211 7.31 10.17 13.75
CA THR A 211 6.29 9.21 14.18
C THR A 211 6.76 7.78 13.93
N VAL A 212 6.46 6.87 14.87
CA VAL A 212 6.69 5.43 14.71
C VAL A 212 5.33 4.79 14.44
N THR A 213 5.12 4.35 13.20
CA THR A 213 3.89 3.65 12.79
C THR A 213 3.96 2.17 13.14
N GLY A 214 2.82 1.49 13.24
CA GLY A 214 2.79 0.12 13.73
C GLY A 214 1.90 -0.82 12.96
N HIS A 215 2.12 -2.09 13.23
CA HIS A 215 1.44 -3.26 12.67
C HIS A 215 1.34 -4.30 13.78
N PHE A 216 0.15 -4.45 14.38
CA PHE A 216 -0.08 -5.28 15.55
C PHE A 216 -1.33 -6.17 15.38
N PRO A 217 -1.19 -7.35 14.72
CA PRO A 217 -2.29 -8.26 14.45
C PRO A 217 -2.62 -9.23 15.61
N SER A 218 -1.91 -9.15 16.74
CA SER A 218 -2.10 -10.05 17.89
C SER A 218 -3.24 -9.58 18.82
N ASP A 219 -3.88 -10.54 19.48
CA ASP A 219 -4.92 -10.31 20.50
C ASP A 219 -4.37 -10.31 21.94
N ASP A 220 -3.06 -10.51 22.15
CA ASP A 220 -2.47 -10.54 23.49
C ASP A 220 -2.33 -9.10 24.05
N ASP A 221 -3.12 -8.81 25.08
CA ASP A 221 -3.14 -7.51 25.78
C ASP A 221 -1.77 -7.09 26.33
N ARG A 222 -0.98 -8.03 26.88
CA ARG A 222 0.34 -7.68 27.43
C ARG A 222 1.32 -7.34 26.33
N MET A 223 1.24 -8.04 25.19
CA MET A 223 2.05 -7.71 24.02
C MET A 223 1.66 -6.35 23.45
N LEU A 224 0.37 -6.02 23.36
CA LEU A 224 -0.10 -4.72 22.88
C LEU A 224 0.47 -3.58 23.73
N GLN A 225 0.36 -3.69 25.05
CA GLN A 225 0.85 -2.65 25.95
C GLN A 225 2.38 -2.54 25.94
N ALA A 226 3.11 -3.67 25.81
CA ALA A 226 4.56 -3.65 25.64
C ALA A 226 4.97 -2.98 24.31
N TYR A 227 4.26 -3.28 23.22
CA TYR A 227 4.48 -2.67 21.91
C TYR A 227 4.24 -1.15 21.94
N LEU A 228 3.13 -0.69 22.52
CA LEU A 228 2.87 0.74 22.71
C LEU A 228 3.92 1.42 23.61
N ALA A 229 4.30 0.77 24.71
CA ALA A 229 5.30 1.30 25.64
C ALA A 229 6.70 1.44 25.02
N SER A 230 7.00 0.68 23.97
CA SER A 230 8.26 0.78 23.22
C SER A 230 8.37 2.06 22.39
N GLY A 231 7.25 2.72 22.09
CA GLY A 231 7.19 3.96 21.31
C GLY A 231 6.46 3.84 19.97
N VAL A 232 5.95 2.67 19.60
CA VAL A 232 5.05 2.52 18.45
C VAL A 232 3.67 3.08 18.80
N THR A 233 3.03 3.82 17.89
CA THR A 233 1.87 4.67 18.24
C THR A 233 0.62 4.50 17.38
N SER A 234 0.67 3.73 16.30
CA SER A 234 -0.51 3.43 15.47
C SER A 234 -0.59 1.98 15.08
N ASP A 235 -1.75 1.58 14.60
CA ASP A 235 -1.98 0.28 14.01
C ASP A 235 -3.10 0.35 12.97
N HIS A 236 -2.91 -0.40 11.88
CA HIS A 236 -3.91 -0.64 10.85
C HIS A 236 -4.42 -2.10 10.82
N GLU A 237 -3.83 -3.03 11.57
CA GLU A 237 -4.20 -4.46 11.63
C GLU A 237 -5.40 -4.76 12.54
N THR A 238 -6.37 -3.86 12.56
CA THR A 238 -7.57 -4.00 13.39
C THR A 238 -8.75 -4.40 12.52
N VAL A 239 -9.35 -5.56 12.81
CA VAL A 239 -10.43 -6.14 12.00
C VAL A 239 -11.76 -6.30 12.74
N THR A 240 -11.76 -6.07 14.06
CA THR A 240 -12.96 -6.15 14.91
C THR A 240 -13.19 -4.86 15.69
N ARG A 241 -14.46 -4.59 16.01
CA ARG A 241 -14.88 -3.49 16.89
C ARG A 241 -14.19 -3.57 18.26
N GLU A 242 -14.10 -4.76 18.83
CA GLU A 242 -13.53 -5.01 20.15
C GLU A 242 -12.03 -4.66 20.19
N GLN A 243 -11.27 -5.10 19.18
CA GLN A 243 -9.86 -4.72 19.03
C GLN A 243 -9.72 -3.20 18.87
N GLY A 244 -10.56 -2.58 18.03
CA GLY A 244 -10.54 -1.13 17.81
C GLY A 244 -10.81 -0.34 19.10
N LEU A 245 -11.82 -0.74 19.88
CA LEU A 245 -12.08 -0.16 21.20
C LEU A 245 -10.90 -0.32 22.14
N HIS A 246 -10.29 -1.51 22.15
CA HIS A 246 -9.17 -1.78 23.04
C HIS A 246 -7.96 -0.89 22.71
N LYS A 247 -7.55 -0.86 21.44
CA LYS A 247 -6.40 -0.08 20.94
C LYS A 247 -6.59 1.42 21.19
N VAL A 248 -7.76 1.98 20.84
CA VAL A 248 -8.04 3.41 21.08
C VAL A 248 -8.05 3.76 22.58
N ARG A 249 -8.56 2.88 23.46
CA ARG A 249 -8.54 3.10 24.92
C ARG A 249 -7.14 3.12 25.51
N MET A 250 -6.18 2.44 24.87
CA MET A 250 -4.76 2.49 25.24
C MET A 250 -4.01 3.70 24.65
N GLY A 251 -4.72 4.58 23.93
CA GLY A 251 -4.16 5.80 23.34
C GLY A 251 -3.50 5.58 21.97
N MET A 252 -3.65 4.39 21.38
CA MET A 252 -3.15 4.10 20.03
C MET A 252 -3.94 4.89 18.98
N HIS A 253 -3.24 5.43 17.98
CA HIS A 253 -3.88 6.02 16.82
C HIS A 253 -4.36 4.91 15.88
N LEU A 254 -5.67 4.77 15.76
CA LEU A 254 -6.26 3.69 14.97
C LEU A 254 -6.37 4.11 13.50
N MET A 255 -5.83 3.29 12.61
CA MET A 255 -5.94 3.46 11.16
C MET A 255 -6.90 2.39 10.62
N ILE A 256 -8.12 2.77 10.26
CA ILE A 256 -9.13 1.81 9.80
C ILE A 256 -9.03 1.66 8.28
N ARG A 257 -8.81 0.43 7.80
CA ARG A 257 -8.54 0.13 6.39
C ARG A 257 -9.80 -0.12 5.56
N GLU A 258 -9.77 0.34 4.32
CA GLU A 258 -10.67 -0.10 3.26
C GLU A 258 -9.89 -0.13 1.94
N GLY A 259 -9.27 -1.27 1.67
CA GLY A 259 -8.42 -1.52 0.51
C GLY A 259 -9.07 -2.46 -0.50
N SER A 260 -8.24 -3.14 -1.29
CA SER A 260 -8.73 -4.14 -2.25
C SER A 260 -9.07 -5.49 -1.61
N ALA A 261 -8.29 -5.90 -0.60
CA ALA A 261 -8.49 -7.15 0.14
C ALA A 261 -9.10 -6.92 1.54
N TRP A 262 -8.94 -5.72 2.09
CA TRP A 262 -9.32 -5.37 3.46
C TRP A 262 -10.59 -4.51 3.47
N HIS A 263 -11.63 -4.94 4.18
CA HIS A 263 -12.93 -4.26 4.25
C HIS A 263 -13.31 -3.93 5.71
N ASP A 264 -12.34 -3.40 6.46
CA ASP A 264 -12.40 -3.27 7.91
C ASP A 264 -13.32 -2.14 8.38
N VAL A 265 -13.57 -1.10 7.55
CA VAL A 265 -14.44 0.03 7.91
C VAL A 265 -15.78 -0.46 8.40
N LYS A 266 -16.40 -1.42 7.71
CA LYS A 266 -17.73 -1.94 8.08
C LYS A 266 -17.82 -2.41 9.55
N GLU A 267 -16.82 -3.11 10.05
CA GLU A 267 -16.86 -3.68 11.40
C GLU A 267 -16.23 -2.74 12.43
N VAL A 268 -15.10 -2.11 12.11
CA VAL A 268 -14.34 -1.31 13.07
C VAL A 268 -14.94 0.08 13.28
N ILE A 269 -15.58 0.69 12.27
CA ILE A 269 -16.16 2.03 12.42
C ILE A 269 -17.32 2.11 13.41
N LYS A 270 -17.88 0.95 13.82
CA LYS A 270 -18.91 0.85 14.86
C LYS A 270 -18.48 1.45 16.20
N ILE A 271 -17.17 1.54 16.46
CA ILE A 271 -16.66 2.26 17.64
C ILE A 271 -17.04 3.74 17.60
N VAL A 272 -17.19 4.33 16.41
CA VAL A 272 -17.64 5.71 16.22
C VAL A 272 -19.16 5.77 16.24
N THR A 273 -19.83 4.94 15.44
CA THR A 273 -21.28 5.07 15.18
C THR A 273 -22.16 4.49 16.28
N GLU A 274 -21.67 3.49 17.03
CA GLU A 274 -22.41 2.83 18.12
C GLU A 274 -21.84 3.18 19.50
N ASP A 275 -20.51 3.16 19.67
CA ASP A 275 -19.88 3.43 20.98
C ASP A 275 -19.62 4.92 21.25
N GLY A 276 -19.73 5.78 20.24
CA GLY A 276 -19.53 7.23 20.39
C GLY A 276 -18.09 7.64 20.70
N VAL A 277 -17.11 6.86 20.23
CA VAL A 277 -15.68 7.18 20.39
C VAL A 277 -15.33 8.48 19.66
N ASN A 278 -14.53 9.34 20.29
CA ASN A 278 -14.01 10.55 19.66
C ASN A 278 -13.03 10.19 18.53
N THR A 279 -13.21 10.79 17.36
CA THR A 279 -12.44 10.42 16.16
C THR A 279 -11.05 11.06 16.07
N SER A 280 -10.62 11.91 17.00
CA SER A 280 -9.36 12.67 16.87
C SER A 280 -8.10 11.79 16.77
N ASN A 281 -8.14 10.57 17.31
CA ASN A 281 -7.08 9.55 17.21
C ASN A 281 -7.45 8.41 16.23
N ILE A 282 -8.30 8.70 15.25
CA ILE A 282 -8.71 7.74 14.23
C ILE A 282 -8.51 8.35 12.86
N SER A 283 -7.88 7.58 11.98
CA SER A 283 -7.79 7.86 10.56
C SER A 283 -8.40 6.73 9.74
N LEU A 284 -8.84 7.05 8.54
CA LEU A 284 -9.13 6.04 7.53
C LEU A 284 -7.96 5.99 6.57
N VAL A 285 -7.59 4.79 6.14
CA VAL A 285 -6.44 4.54 5.25
C VAL A 285 -6.82 3.48 4.23
N THR A 286 -6.05 3.37 3.14
CA THR A 286 -6.29 2.32 2.16
C THR A 286 -5.49 1.06 2.39
N ASP A 287 -4.27 1.19 2.93
CA ASP A 287 -3.29 0.10 2.89
C ASP A 287 -3.09 -0.37 1.43
N ASP A 288 -3.18 -1.67 1.13
CA ASP A 288 -3.08 -2.22 -0.22
C ASP A 288 -4.29 -1.94 -1.14
N VAL A 289 -4.00 -1.33 -2.30
CA VAL A 289 -4.99 -1.08 -3.36
C VAL A 289 -4.48 -1.55 -4.71
N ASN A 290 -5.22 -2.40 -5.41
CA ASN A 290 -4.91 -2.81 -6.77
C ASN A 290 -5.41 -1.76 -7.81
N PRO A 291 -4.91 -1.82 -9.08
CA PRO A 291 -5.35 -0.89 -10.13
C PRO A 291 -6.87 -0.85 -10.37
N GLN A 292 -7.54 -2.00 -10.28
CA GLN A 292 -8.97 -2.11 -10.57
C GLN A 292 -9.80 -1.31 -9.56
N THR A 293 -9.48 -1.42 -8.28
CA THR A 293 -10.14 -0.69 -7.19
C THR A 293 -10.00 0.83 -7.37
N LEU A 294 -8.81 1.32 -7.78
CA LEU A 294 -8.59 2.75 -8.07
C LEU A 294 -9.56 3.30 -9.13
N VAL A 295 -9.83 2.50 -10.16
CA VAL A 295 -10.74 2.89 -11.25
C VAL A 295 -12.20 2.77 -10.83
N GLU A 296 -12.60 1.61 -10.31
CA GLU A 296 -14.00 1.28 -10.06
C GLU A 296 -14.59 1.94 -8.82
N LYS A 297 -13.82 1.96 -7.72
CA LYS A 297 -14.28 2.46 -6.43
C LYS A 297 -13.71 3.84 -6.13
N GLY A 298 -12.42 4.04 -6.44
CA GLY A 298 -11.65 5.22 -6.10
C GLY A 298 -10.45 4.88 -5.20
N HIS A 299 -9.96 5.89 -4.50
CA HIS A 299 -8.86 5.78 -3.53
C HIS A 299 -9.40 6.15 -2.14
N LEU A 300 -8.74 7.02 -1.38
CA LEU A 300 -9.20 7.47 -0.06
C LEU A 300 -10.61 8.10 -0.06
N ASN A 301 -11.05 8.65 -1.19
CA ASN A 301 -12.40 9.17 -1.34
C ASN A 301 -13.48 8.06 -1.22
N HIS A 302 -13.17 6.85 -1.69
CA HIS A 302 -14.00 5.67 -1.50
C HIS A 302 -14.10 5.31 -0.02
N VAL A 303 -12.98 5.32 0.69
CA VAL A 303 -12.91 4.96 2.11
C VAL A 303 -13.74 5.94 2.96
N ALA A 304 -13.60 7.24 2.70
CA ALA A 304 -14.41 8.26 3.37
C ALA A 304 -15.91 8.08 3.08
N ARG A 305 -16.28 7.80 1.81
CA ARG A 305 -17.66 7.48 1.44
C ARG A 305 -18.17 6.23 2.16
N ARG A 306 -17.36 5.18 2.26
CA ARG A 306 -17.72 3.95 2.98
C ARG A 306 -18.03 4.21 4.45
N ALA A 307 -17.22 5.01 5.12
CA ALA A 307 -17.50 5.41 6.51
C ALA A 307 -18.82 6.20 6.63
N MET A 308 -19.16 7.06 5.66
CA MET A 308 -20.44 7.76 5.64
C MET A 308 -21.62 6.80 5.41
N GLU A 309 -21.47 5.80 4.54
CA GLU A 309 -22.47 4.75 4.32
C GLU A 309 -22.76 3.94 5.59
N GLU A 310 -21.76 3.78 6.47
CA GLU A 310 -21.91 3.15 7.80
C GLU A 310 -22.47 4.10 8.88
N GLY A 311 -22.76 5.36 8.53
CA GLY A 311 -23.42 6.33 9.40
C GLY A 311 -22.51 7.39 10.04
N VAL A 312 -21.23 7.48 9.65
CA VAL A 312 -20.36 8.58 10.10
C VAL A 312 -20.79 9.89 9.44
N PRO A 313 -20.99 10.99 10.19
CA PRO A 313 -21.30 12.29 9.59
C PRO A 313 -20.22 12.76 8.61
N ALA A 314 -20.62 13.39 7.50
CA ALA A 314 -19.70 13.72 6.41
C ALA A 314 -18.45 14.52 6.84
N VAL A 315 -18.63 15.59 7.63
CA VAL A 315 -17.49 16.40 8.11
C VAL A 315 -16.57 15.58 9.02
N THR A 316 -17.12 14.66 9.82
CA THR A 316 -16.36 13.76 10.68
C THR A 316 -15.55 12.75 9.86
N ALA A 317 -16.15 12.13 8.84
CA ALA A 317 -15.42 11.25 7.94
C ALA A 317 -14.29 12.02 7.21
N ILE A 318 -14.55 13.25 6.75
CA ILE A 318 -13.54 14.13 6.15
C ILE A 318 -12.41 14.44 7.13
N GLN A 319 -12.70 14.70 8.41
CA GLN A 319 -11.65 14.91 9.44
C GLN A 319 -10.71 13.71 9.55
N MET A 320 -11.25 12.48 9.49
CA MET A 320 -10.49 11.24 9.58
C MET A 320 -9.55 11.00 8.39
N VAL A 321 -9.81 11.63 7.23
CA VAL A 321 -8.95 11.56 6.03
C VAL A 321 -8.25 12.89 5.72
N THR A 322 -8.20 13.82 6.67
CA THR A 322 -7.54 15.13 6.52
C THR A 322 -6.78 15.52 7.79
N ILE A 323 -7.41 16.28 8.69
CA ILE A 323 -6.74 16.89 9.84
C ILE A 323 -6.26 15.87 10.86
N ASN A 324 -6.94 14.73 11.02
CA ASN A 324 -6.49 13.68 11.95
C ASN A 324 -5.19 13.04 11.47
N VAL A 325 -5.08 12.78 10.17
CA VAL A 325 -3.86 12.26 9.53
C VAL A 325 -2.73 13.27 9.68
N ALA A 326 -2.98 14.54 9.33
CA ALA A 326 -1.98 15.59 9.45
C ALA A 326 -1.47 15.76 10.89
N ARG A 327 -2.35 15.69 11.90
CA ARG A 327 -1.96 15.75 13.31
C ARG A 327 -1.12 14.57 13.76
N TYR A 328 -1.50 13.36 13.35
CA TYR A 328 -0.77 12.14 13.71
C TYR A 328 0.70 12.20 13.24
N PHE A 329 0.92 12.70 12.02
CA PHE A 329 2.26 12.90 11.45
C PHE A 329 2.89 14.27 11.76
N LYS A 330 2.27 15.09 12.62
CA LYS A 330 2.77 16.42 13.03
C LYS A 330 2.93 17.42 11.87
N LEU A 331 2.12 17.28 10.83
CA LEU A 331 2.09 18.10 9.61
C LEU A 331 0.86 19.01 9.53
N GLU A 332 0.08 19.11 10.60
CA GLU A 332 -1.11 19.95 10.66
C GLU A 332 -0.82 21.45 10.58
N HIS A 333 0.45 21.86 10.57
CA HIS A 333 0.85 23.23 10.31
C HIS A 333 0.90 23.57 8.81
N ASP A 334 1.02 22.56 7.94
CA ASP A 334 1.18 22.74 6.48
C ASP A 334 0.01 22.17 5.66
N VAL A 335 -0.59 21.05 6.08
CA VAL A 335 -1.65 20.34 5.33
C VAL A 335 -2.85 19.97 6.22
N GLY A 336 -3.86 19.33 5.63
CA GLY A 336 -4.99 18.72 6.33
C GLY A 336 -6.14 19.67 6.71
N SER A 337 -6.07 20.96 6.36
CA SER A 337 -7.22 21.86 6.49
C SER A 337 -7.11 23.07 5.55
N ILE A 338 -8.25 23.72 5.29
CA ILE A 338 -8.31 25.00 4.60
C ILE A 338 -8.18 26.11 5.67
N THR A 339 -6.96 26.57 5.93
CA THR A 339 -6.63 27.58 6.95
C THR A 339 -5.53 28.51 6.42
N PRO A 340 -5.52 29.82 6.76
CA PRO A 340 -4.45 30.73 6.31
C PRO A 340 -3.06 30.21 6.67
N GLY A 341 -2.11 30.37 5.76
CA GLY A 341 -0.74 29.90 5.87
C GLY A 341 -0.49 28.49 5.35
N LYS A 342 -1.51 27.62 5.25
CA LYS A 342 -1.35 26.24 4.77
C LYS A 342 -1.21 26.14 3.25
N CYS A 343 -0.71 25.00 2.77
CA CYS A 343 -0.71 24.66 1.35
C CYS A 343 -2.15 24.70 0.81
N ALA A 344 -2.32 25.27 -0.39
CA ALA A 344 -3.63 25.41 -1.02
C ALA A 344 -4.02 24.12 -1.77
N ASP A 345 -4.30 23.07 -0.99
CA ASP A 345 -4.83 21.79 -1.45
C ASP A 345 -6.33 21.71 -1.18
N ILE A 346 -7.14 21.90 -2.21
CA ILE A 346 -8.58 22.16 -2.10
C ILE A 346 -9.34 21.35 -3.15
N LEU A 347 -10.40 20.71 -2.72
CA LEU A 347 -11.34 19.98 -3.56
C LEU A 347 -12.63 20.77 -3.67
N LEU A 348 -13.16 20.90 -4.89
CA LEU A 348 -14.52 21.41 -5.11
C LEU A 348 -15.45 20.24 -5.38
N MET A 349 -16.39 19.99 -4.48
CA MET A 349 -17.33 18.87 -4.58
C MET A 349 -18.76 19.38 -4.76
N ASP A 350 -19.52 18.73 -5.63
CA ASP A 350 -20.96 18.99 -5.77
C ASP A 350 -21.79 18.31 -4.67
N ASP A 351 -21.30 17.16 -4.19
CA ASP A 351 -21.99 16.33 -3.20
C ASP A 351 -20.97 15.66 -2.26
N LEU A 352 -21.02 16.01 -0.97
CA LEU A 352 -20.12 15.44 0.05
C LEU A 352 -20.35 13.94 0.27
N GLN A 353 -21.55 13.41 0.03
CA GLN A 353 -21.83 11.98 0.23
C GLN A 353 -21.18 11.11 -0.84
N LYS A 354 -21.01 11.65 -2.06
CA LYS A 354 -20.38 10.91 -3.16
C LYS A 354 -18.85 10.90 -3.05
N MET A 355 -18.27 11.92 -2.40
CA MET A 355 -16.82 12.13 -2.33
C MET A 355 -16.16 12.11 -3.71
N GLU A 356 -16.77 12.78 -4.69
CA GLU A 356 -16.25 12.90 -6.06
C GLU A 356 -15.97 14.38 -6.36
N PRO A 357 -14.68 14.78 -6.46
CA PRO A 357 -14.34 16.17 -6.73
C PRO A 357 -14.61 16.53 -8.18
N SER A 358 -15.29 17.66 -8.39
CA SER A 358 -15.45 18.31 -9.69
C SER A 358 -14.19 19.10 -10.10
N THR A 359 -13.41 19.55 -9.14
CA THR A 359 -12.12 20.24 -9.34
C THR A 359 -11.16 19.86 -8.22
N VAL A 360 -9.90 19.62 -8.55
CA VAL A 360 -8.82 19.34 -7.61
C VAL A 360 -7.72 20.38 -7.79
N ILE A 361 -7.41 21.07 -6.70
CA ILE A 361 -6.41 22.13 -6.65
C ILE A 361 -5.31 21.67 -5.70
N THR A 362 -4.05 21.72 -6.13
CA THR A 362 -2.88 21.47 -5.27
C THR A 362 -1.90 22.61 -5.40
N ASP A 363 -1.29 23.04 -4.29
CA ASP A 363 -0.34 24.18 -4.28
C ASP A 363 -0.91 25.41 -5.05
N GLY A 364 -2.23 25.63 -4.96
CA GLY A 364 -2.93 26.74 -5.62
C GLY A 364 -3.12 26.62 -7.13
N GLN A 365 -2.83 25.46 -7.72
CA GLN A 365 -2.96 25.18 -9.16
C GLN A 365 -4.05 24.14 -9.39
N VAL A 366 -4.90 24.35 -10.40
CA VAL A 366 -5.91 23.36 -10.81
C VAL A 366 -5.18 22.21 -11.50
N ILE A 367 -5.29 20.99 -10.95
CA ILE A 367 -4.63 19.78 -11.43
C ILE A 367 -5.59 18.84 -12.15
N ALA A 368 -6.85 18.82 -11.71
CA ALA A 368 -7.89 18.04 -12.37
C ALA A 368 -9.24 18.77 -12.37
N GLU A 369 -10.00 18.58 -13.44
CA GLU A 369 -11.38 19.06 -13.60
C GLU A 369 -12.23 17.94 -14.19
N GLN A 370 -13.40 17.69 -13.60
CA GLN A 370 -14.35 16.67 -14.06
C GLN A 370 -13.74 15.27 -14.25
N GLY A 371 -12.80 14.90 -13.37
CA GLY A 371 -12.09 13.62 -13.43
C GLY A 371 -10.94 13.55 -14.44
N GLU A 372 -10.66 14.63 -15.17
CA GLU A 372 -9.57 14.70 -16.15
C GLU A 372 -8.41 15.56 -15.64
N LEU A 373 -7.18 15.15 -15.91
CA LEU A 373 -5.97 15.91 -15.56
C LEU A 373 -5.83 17.14 -16.48
N THR A 374 -5.44 18.28 -15.90
CA THR A 374 -5.22 19.55 -16.63
C THR A 374 -3.74 19.88 -16.84
N VAL A 375 -2.83 19.06 -16.27
CA VAL A 375 -1.38 19.24 -16.31
C VAL A 375 -0.68 17.95 -16.70
N GLU A 376 0.50 18.08 -17.29
CA GLU A 376 1.39 16.95 -17.54
C GLU A 376 2.24 16.68 -16.30
N PHE A 377 2.46 15.41 -15.97
CA PHE A 377 3.29 15.04 -14.82
C PHE A 377 4.76 14.91 -15.27
N PRO A 378 5.74 15.14 -14.38
CA PRO A 378 7.14 14.89 -14.71
C PRO A 378 7.37 13.40 -14.98
N VAL A 379 8.31 13.09 -15.86
CA VAL A 379 8.73 11.71 -16.13
C VAL A 379 9.88 11.36 -15.20
N PHE A 380 9.78 10.23 -14.53
CA PHE A 380 10.87 9.62 -13.78
C PHE A 380 11.31 8.33 -14.47
N THR A 381 12.62 8.08 -14.52
CA THR A 381 13.16 6.87 -15.16
C THR A 381 14.00 6.10 -14.15
N TYR A 382 13.56 4.89 -13.85
CA TYR A 382 14.29 4.01 -12.97
C TYR A 382 15.59 3.52 -13.62
N PRO A 383 16.71 3.45 -12.86
CA PRO A 383 17.96 2.89 -13.35
C PRO A 383 17.78 1.48 -13.93
N LEU A 384 18.63 1.12 -14.90
CA LEU A 384 18.49 -0.16 -15.61
C LEU A 384 18.63 -1.37 -14.67
N HIS A 385 19.46 -1.30 -13.62
CA HIS A 385 19.59 -2.40 -12.65
C HIS A 385 18.33 -2.60 -11.81
N ILE A 386 17.57 -1.54 -11.53
CA ILE A 386 16.25 -1.63 -10.88
C ILE A 386 15.23 -2.29 -11.81
N ARG A 387 15.31 -1.98 -13.10
CA ARG A 387 14.44 -2.56 -14.13
C ARG A 387 14.82 -4.00 -14.53
N ASN A 388 16.02 -4.44 -14.19
CA ASN A 388 16.56 -5.78 -14.45
C ASN A 388 16.77 -6.53 -13.13
N SER A 389 15.74 -6.57 -12.29
CA SER A 389 15.77 -7.15 -10.94
C SER A 389 15.66 -8.68 -10.89
N MET A 390 15.58 -9.35 -12.05
CA MET A 390 15.45 -10.80 -12.14
C MET A 390 16.82 -11.47 -12.25
N ASN A 391 17.37 -11.89 -11.12
CA ASN A 391 18.65 -12.58 -11.02
C ASN A 391 18.47 -14.03 -10.55
N VAL A 392 17.93 -14.85 -11.45
CA VAL A 392 17.81 -16.30 -11.23
C VAL A 392 19.09 -16.99 -11.73
N LYS A 393 19.64 -17.92 -10.95
CA LYS A 393 20.95 -18.55 -11.20
C LYS A 393 21.12 -19.15 -12.59
N ARG A 394 20.05 -19.78 -13.10
CA ARG A 394 20.00 -20.43 -14.41
C ARG A 394 18.55 -20.51 -14.89
N GLU A 395 18.37 -20.83 -16.16
CA GLU A 395 17.08 -21.24 -16.71
C GLU A 395 16.51 -22.43 -15.91
N LEU A 396 15.22 -22.33 -15.58
CA LEU A 396 14.49 -23.33 -14.82
C LEU A 396 13.97 -24.42 -15.75
N THR A 397 13.91 -25.65 -15.27
CA THR A 397 13.48 -26.83 -16.03
C THR A 397 12.35 -27.53 -15.27
N ALA A 398 11.59 -28.41 -15.94
CA ALA A 398 10.53 -29.17 -15.28
C ALA A 398 11.02 -29.98 -14.06
N GLU A 399 12.29 -30.45 -14.08
CA GLU A 399 12.87 -31.17 -12.94
C GLU A 399 12.97 -30.32 -11.67
N ASP A 400 13.07 -28.99 -11.80
CA ASP A 400 13.17 -28.09 -10.64
C ASP A 400 11.87 -28.01 -9.82
N PHE A 401 10.75 -28.46 -10.39
CA PHE A 401 9.42 -28.43 -9.76
C PHE A 401 8.97 -29.81 -9.25
N LYS A 402 9.84 -30.82 -9.35
CA LYS A 402 9.55 -32.19 -8.87
C LYS A 402 10.00 -32.35 -7.42
N LEU A 403 9.04 -32.58 -6.52
CA LEU A 403 9.33 -32.93 -5.14
C LEU A 403 9.58 -34.43 -5.04
N ALA A 404 10.85 -34.81 -4.84
CA ALA A 404 11.22 -36.20 -4.61
C ALA A 404 10.69 -36.70 -3.25
N THR A 405 10.19 -37.93 -3.20
CA THR A 405 9.79 -38.58 -1.95
C THR A 405 10.98 -39.23 -1.24
N ALA A 406 11.02 -39.15 0.08
CA ALA A 406 11.87 -39.93 0.96
C ALA A 406 11.35 -41.37 1.18
N ALA A 407 10.10 -41.65 0.80
CA ALA A 407 9.42 -42.94 0.95
C ALA A 407 9.23 -43.67 -0.39
N ALA A 408 10.31 -43.85 -1.16
CA ALA A 408 10.30 -44.36 -2.54
C ALA A 408 9.59 -45.73 -2.77
N GLU A 409 9.34 -46.51 -1.72
CA GLU A 409 8.65 -47.80 -1.79
C GLU A 409 7.12 -47.71 -1.56
N ARG A 410 6.59 -46.53 -1.20
CA ARG A 410 5.15 -46.31 -0.97
C ARG A 410 4.47 -45.78 -2.25
N GLU A 411 3.22 -46.17 -2.46
CA GLU A 411 2.39 -45.62 -3.54
C GLU A 411 1.80 -44.25 -3.18
N HIS A 412 1.69 -43.94 -1.88
CA HIS A 412 1.18 -42.68 -1.36
C HIS A 412 2.02 -42.21 -0.17
N THR A 413 2.06 -40.91 0.05
CA THR A 413 2.73 -40.30 1.20
C THR A 413 1.92 -39.15 1.77
N LYS A 414 2.16 -38.82 3.03
CA LYS A 414 1.48 -37.73 3.71
C LYS A 414 2.32 -36.48 3.61
N VAL A 415 1.70 -35.34 3.32
CA VAL A 415 2.40 -34.05 3.19
C VAL A 415 1.74 -32.96 4.04
N ASN A 416 2.52 -31.98 4.48
CA ASN A 416 2.03 -30.68 4.93
C ASN A 416 1.66 -29.83 3.70
N VAL A 417 0.49 -29.19 3.74
CA VAL A 417 -0.05 -28.36 2.65
C VAL A 417 -0.46 -27.01 3.21
N ILE A 418 -0.20 -25.95 2.46
CA ILE A 418 -0.65 -24.60 2.79
C ILE A 418 -2.09 -24.46 2.32
N ARG A 419 -3.06 -24.37 3.23
CA ARG A 419 -4.45 -24.07 2.90
C ARG A 419 -4.65 -22.57 2.90
N VAL A 420 -4.98 -21.99 1.74
CA VAL A 420 -5.36 -20.58 1.64
C VAL A 420 -6.82 -20.39 2.04
N VAL A 421 -7.12 -19.23 2.64
CA VAL A 421 -8.47 -18.83 3.02
C VAL A 421 -8.84 -17.61 2.18
N GLU A 422 -9.90 -17.74 1.39
CA GLU A 422 -10.37 -16.66 0.51
C GLU A 422 -10.73 -15.40 1.33
N ASN A 423 -10.36 -14.21 0.83
CA ASN A 423 -10.55 -12.91 1.48
C ASN A 423 -9.91 -12.80 2.88
N SER A 424 -8.78 -13.48 3.11
CA SER A 424 -8.03 -13.42 4.35
C SER A 424 -6.53 -13.43 4.07
N ALA A 425 -5.76 -12.67 4.86
CA ALA A 425 -4.31 -12.75 4.84
C ALA A 425 -3.81 -14.10 5.37
N ARG A 426 -4.59 -14.76 6.24
CA ARG A 426 -4.18 -15.94 7.00
C ARG A 426 -4.23 -17.22 6.15
N THR A 427 -3.30 -18.12 6.44
CA THR A 427 -3.29 -19.49 5.93
C THR A 427 -3.49 -20.48 7.06
N GLU A 428 -3.94 -21.68 6.72
CA GLU A 428 -4.10 -22.78 7.67
C GLU A 428 -3.16 -23.93 7.32
N LYS A 429 -2.65 -24.59 8.35
CA LYS A 429 -1.90 -25.83 8.18
C LYS A 429 -2.86 -26.99 7.99
N MET A 430 -2.76 -27.66 6.84
CA MET A 430 -3.45 -28.92 6.60
C MET A 430 -2.49 -30.03 6.21
N THR A 431 -2.96 -31.27 6.24
CA THR A 431 -2.22 -32.42 5.71
C THR A 431 -3.04 -33.17 4.68
N ALA A 432 -2.40 -33.69 3.65
CA ALA A 432 -3.04 -34.50 2.61
C ALA A 432 -2.23 -35.78 2.34
N GLU A 433 -2.90 -36.79 1.78
CA GLU A 433 -2.25 -38.00 1.26
C GLU A 433 -2.21 -37.90 -0.26
N LEU A 434 -1.00 -37.93 -0.83
CA LEU A 434 -0.74 -37.71 -2.25
C LEU A 434 -0.04 -38.92 -2.86
N ALA A 435 -0.36 -39.19 -4.12
CA ALA A 435 0.24 -40.29 -4.86
C ALA A 435 1.73 -40.04 -5.17
N ILE A 436 2.50 -41.11 -5.19
CA ILE A 436 3.89 -41.14 -5.63
C ILE A 436 3.95 -41.84 -6.98
N GLN A 437 4.63 -41.22 -7.94
CA GLN A 437 4.95 -41.84 -9.22
C GLN A 437 6.42 -41.60 -9.53
N GLU A 438 7.15 -42.69 -9.83
CA GLU A 438 8.58 -42.64 -10.19
C GLU A 438 9.45 -41.87 -9.17
N GLY A 439 9.10 -41.98 -7.88
CA GLY A 439 9.83 -41.30 -6.79
C GLY A 439 9.50 -39.81 -6.63
N VAL A 440 8.46 -39.30 -7.30
CA VAL A 440 7.99 -37.92 -7.22
C VAL A 440 6.58 -37.88 -6.61
N ILE A 441 6.35 -36.94 -5.70
CA ILE A 441 5.03 -36.67 -5.12
C ILE A 441 4.21 -35.83 -6.10
N LEU A 442 3.01 -36.30 -6.45
CA LEU A 442 2.13 -35.65 -7.43
C LEU A 442 1.11 -34.72 -6.75
N PRO A 443 0.73 -33.60 -7.39
CA PRO A 443 -0.44 -32.82 -7.01
C PRO A 443 -1.71 -33.63 -7.26
N ASP A 444 -2.81 -33.22 -6.65
CA ASP A 444 -4.11 -33.84 -6.84
C ASP A 444 -5.16 -32.76 -7.08
N ALA A 445 -5.48 -32.54 -8.36
CA ALA A 445 -6.46 -31.54 -8.76
C ALA A 445 -7.86 -31.85 -8.22
N GLU A 446 -8.23 -33.12 -7.97
CA GLU A 446 -9.54 -33.47 -7.40
C GLU A 446 -9.63 -33.09 -5.92
N GLN A 447 -8.51 -33.19 -5.19
CA GLN A 447 -8.38 -32.68 -3.83
C GLN A 447 -8.12 -31.16 -3.78
N ASP A 448 -8.06 -30.47 -4.92
CA ASP A 448 -7.65 -29.07 -5.04
C ASP A 448 -6.26 -28.80 -4.44
N ILE A 449 -5.30 -29.68 -4.73
CA ILE A 449 -3.92 -29.58 -4.28
C ILE A 449 -3.02 -29.38 -5.49
N VAL A 450 -2.28 -28.27 -5.50
CA VAL A 450 -1.38 -27.88 -6.59
C VAL A 450 0.05 -27.77 -6.10
N ARG A 451 1.02 -27.89 -7.03
CA ARG A 451 2.43 -27.66 -6.71
C ARG A 451 2.68 -26.18 -6.51
N LEU A 452 3.57 -25.88 -5.57
CA LEU A 452 4.01 -24.52 -5.26
C LEU A 452 5.54 -24.51 -5.19
N ALA A 453 6.15 -23.47 -5.75
CA ALA A 453 7.59 -23.24 -5.67
C ALA A 453 7.89 -21.78 -5.33
N CYS A 454 8.94 -21.57 -4.54
CA CYS A 454 9.51 -20.26 -4.26
C CYS A 454 11.00 -20.28 -4.61
N ILE A 455 11.39 -19.44 -5.58
CA ILE A 455 12.72 -19.42 -6.20
C ILE A 455 13.41 -18.10 -5.83
N GLU A 456 14.62 -18.22 -5.28
CA GLU A 456 15.46 -17.06 -4.98
C GLU A 456 15.83 -16.32 -6.27
N ARG A 457 15.51 -15.02 -6.34
CA ARG A 457 15.63 -14.24 -7.59
C ARG A 457 16.48 -12.97 -7.49
N HIS A 458 17.09 -12.70 -6.35
CA HIS A 458 17.82 -11.45 -6.10
C HIS A 458 19.33 -11.61 -6.27
N ARG A 459 19.88 -12.70 -5.75
CA ARG A 459 21.33 -12.96 -5.65
C ARG A 459 21.80 -14.08 -6.56
N GLY A 460 20.88 -14.85 -7.16
CA GLY A 460 21.22 -15.96 -8.04
C GLY A 460 21.82 -17.14 -7.28
N THR A 461 21.38 -17.39 -6.04
CA THR A 461 21.89 -18.50 -5.21
C THR A 461 21.52 -19.86 -5.80
N GLY A 462 20.36 -19.91 -6.47
CA GLY A 462 19.75 -21.11 -7.02
C GLY A 462 18.96 -21.92 -5.98
N GLN A 463 18.61 -21.31 -4.84
CA GLN A 463 17.68 -21.90 -3.89
C GLN A 463 16.28 -21.98 -4.50
N ILE A 464 15.68 -23.16 -4.39
CA ILE A 464 14.33 -23.46 -4.82
C ILE A 464 13.70 -24.26 -3.68
N SER A 465 12.57 -23.77 -3.19
CA SER A 465 11.74 -24.49 -2.23
C SER A 465 10.48 -24.96 -2.93
N LEU A 466 10.08 -26.20 -2.65
CA LEU A 466 8.89 -26.83 -3.20
C LEU A 466 7.91 -27.11 -2.06
N ALA A 467 6.62 -26.98 -2.33
CA ALA A 467 5.54 -27.29 -1.41
C ALA A 467 4.25 -27.60 -2.19
N PHE A 468 3.16 -27.76 -1.46
CA PHE A 468 1.81 -27.86 -2.03
C PHE A 468 0.90 -26.80 -1.43
N ALA A 469 -0.03 -26.30 -2.24
CA ALA A 469 -1.08 -25.38 -1.83
C ALA A 469 -2.46 -25.98 -2.08
N HIS A 470 -3.42 -25.63 -1.23
CA HIS A 470 -4.83 -26.00 -1.36
C HIS A 470 -5.71 -24.76 -1.33
N GLY A 471 -6.74 -24.72 -2.19
CA GLY A 471 -7.81 -23.73 -2.14
C GLY A 471 -7.92 -22.83 -3.37
N PHE A 472 -7.01 -22.97 -4.34
CA PHE A 472 -6.99 -22.13 -5.54
C PHE A 472 -7.92 -22.62 -6.64
N GLY A 473 -8.32 -23.89 -6.67
CA GLY A 473 -9.17 -24.46 -7.71
C GLY A 473 -8.49 -24.70 -9.06
N VAL A 474 -7.17 -24.50 -9.17
CA VAL A 474 -6.44 -24.62 -10.45
C VAL A 474 -6.45 -26.07 -10.93
N LYS A 475 -6.84 -26.29 -12.19
CA LYS A 475 -6.99 -27.61 -12.83
C LYS A 475 -6.02 -27.87 -13.98
N SER A 476 -5.46 -26.81 -14.56
CA SER A 476 -4.49 -26.90 -15.67
C SER A 476 -3.51 -25.73 -15.61
N GLY A 477 -2.45 -25.80 -16.42
CA GLY A 477 -1.51 -24.70 -16.57
C GLY A 477 -0.68 -24.40 -15.32
N ALA A 478 -0.10 -23.20 -15.34
CA ALA A 478 0.67 -22.66 -14.24
C ALA A 478 0.56 -21.13 -14.18
N VAL A 479 0.90 -20.59 -13.01
CA VAL A 479 0.99 -19.15 -12.75
C VAL A 479 2.35 -18.85 -12.15
N ALA A 480 2.85 -17.63 -12.37
CA ALA A 480 4.02 -17.13 -11.67
C ALA A 480 3.88 -15.65 -11.31
N SER A 481 4.52 -15.24 -10.22
CA SER A 481 4.52 -13.88 -9.70
C SER A 481 5.88 -13.53 -9.08
N THR A 482 6.33 -12.30 -9.27
CA THR A 482 7.47 -11.73 -8.54
C THR A 482 7.04 -10.83 -7.39
N VAL A 483 5.73 -10.59 -7.24
CA VAL A 483 5.13 -9.99 -6.06
C VAL A 483 4.82 -11.14 -5.12
N ALA A 484 5.62 -11.28 -4.08
CA ALA A 484 5.54 -12.33 -3.06
C ALA A 484 5.92 -11.72 -1.72
N HIS A 485 4.94 -11.18 -1.00
CA HIS A 485 5.17 -10.44 0.24
C HIS A 485 6.03 -11.23 1.23
N ASP A 486 7.10 -10.71 1.83
CA ASP A 486 7.76 -9.41 1.54
C ASP A 486 9.11 -9.61 0.84
N SER A 487 9.67 -10.81 0.87
CA SER A 487 10.96 -11.07 0.22
C SER A 487 10.91 -10.94 -1.31
N HIS A 488 9.73 -11.02 -1.90
CA HIS A 488 9.49 -10.87 -3.35
C HIS A 488 10.34 -11.79 -4.21
N ASN A 489 10.52 -13.02 -3.76
CA ASN A 489 11.08 -14.09 -4.57
C ASN A 489 10.10 -14.53 -5.67
N LEU A 490 10.60 -15.29 -6.65
CA LEU A 490 9.76 -15.76 -7.75
C LEU A 490 8.89 -16.93 -7.26
N LEU A 491 7.59 -16.68 -7.18
CA LEU A 491 6.59 -17.70 -6.88
C LEU A 491 6.08 -18.34 -8.17
N VAL A 492 5.88 -19.65 -8.13
CA VAL A 492 5.32 -20.42 -9.25
C VAL A 492 4.36 -21.47 -8.68
N MET A 493 3.18 -21.59 -9.26
CA MET A 493 2.19 -22.59 -8.86
C MET A 493 1.57 -23.24 -10.09
N GLY A 494 1.28 -24.54 -10.05
CA GLY A 494 0.68 -25.22 -11.20
C GLY A 494 0.43 -26.70 -10.99
N ILE A 495 -0.18 -27.31 -12.01
CA ILE A 495 -0.41 -28.76 -12.06
C ILE A 495 0.71 -29.46 -12.83
N ASP A 496 1.19 -28.86 -13.92
CA ASP A 496 2.21 -29.43 -14.82
C ASP A 496 3.58 -28.74 -14.63
N GLU A 497 4.64 -29.52 -14.46
CA GLU A 497 5.99 -29.02 -14.22
C GLU A 497 6.59 -28.27 -15.43
N GLY A 498 6.18 -28.64 -16.65
CA GLY A 498 6.61 -27.98 -17.88
C GLY A 498 6.03 -26.57 -18.00
N ASP A 499 4.74 -26.41 -17.73
CA ASP A 499 4.08 -25.10 -17.67
C ASP A 499 4.64 -24.23 -16.53
N MET A 500 4.94 -24.82 -15.36
CA MET A 500 5.60 -24.10 -14.27
C MET A 500 6.97 -23.56 -14.68
N ALA A 501 7.81 -24.38 -15.32
CA ALA A 501 9.11 -23.94 -15.83
C ALA A 501 8.96 -22.86 -16.91
N PHE A 502 7.99 -23.03 -17.82
CA PHE A 502 7.71 -22.06 -18.86
C PHE A 502 7.28 -20.69 -18.27
N ALA A 503 6.31 -20.69 -17.35
CA ALA A 503 5.84 -19.49 -16.66
C ALA A 503 6.98 -18.74 -15.98
N ALA A 504 7.79 -19.46 -15.20
CA ALA A 504 8.90 -18.89 -14.46
C ALA A 504 9.93 -18.22 -15.39
N ASN A 505 10.34 -18.91 -16.45
CA ASN A 505 11.34 -18.39 -17.38
C ASN A 505 10.82 -17.23 -18.24
N GLU A 506 9.56 -17.27 -18.68
CA GLU A 506 8.95 -16.14 -19.39
C GLU A 506 8.85 -14.91 -18.48
N LEU A 507 8.48 -15.10 -17.20
CA LEU A 507 8.41 -13.98 -16.26
C LEU A 507 9.78 -13.35 -15.98
N VAL A 508 10.84 -14.17 -15.90
CA VAL A 508 12.23 -13.70 -15.83
C VAL A 508 12.59 -12.85 -17.06
N LYS A 509 12.23 -13.29 -18.28
CA LYS A 509 12.46 -12.53 -19.52
C LYS A 509 11.70 -11.20 -19.56
N LEU A 510 10.51 -11.15 -18.97
CA LEU A 510 9.70 -9.92 -18.88
C LEU A 510 10.27 -8.88 -17.92
N GLY A 511 11.20 -9.27 -17.05
CA GLY A 511 11.76 -8.40 -16.01
C GLY A 511 10.95 -8.39 -14.70
N GLY A 512 10.08 -9.39 -14.52
CA GLY A 512 9.15 -9.48 -13.39
C GLY A 512 7.72 -9.04 -13.74
N GLY A 513 6.79 -9.32 -12.84
CA GLY A 513 5.36 -9.16 -13.07
C GLY A 513 4.53 -10.31 -12.52
N MET A 514 3.42 -10.56 -13.21
CA MET A 514 2.57 -11.75 -13.05
C MET A 514 2.29 -12.37 -14.41
N ILE A 515 2.12 -13.69 -14.45
CA ILE A 515 1.82 -14.43 -15.67
C ILE A 515 0.93 -15.65 -15.39
N VAL A 516 0.03 -15.95 -16.31
CA VAL A 516 -0.72 -17.21 -16.38
C VAL A 516 -0.41 -17.89 -17.71
N VAL A 517 -0.09 -19.18 -17.68
CA VAL A 517 0.27 -19.97 -18.85
C VAL A 517 -0.50 -21.29 -18.88
N GLU A 518 -0.68 -21.83 -20.08
CA GLU A 518 -1.23 -23.18 -20.28
C GLU A 518 -0.67 -23.78 -21.56
N ASN A 519 -0.20 -25.03 -21.51
CA ASN A 519 0.36 -25.77 -22.64
C ASN A 519 1.51 -25.03 -23.36
N GLY A 520 2.43 -24.45 -22.61
CA GLY A 520 3.59 -23.70 -23.09
C GLY A 520 3.24 -22.39 -23.79
N LYS A 521 2.09 -21.79 -23.46
CA LYS A 521 1.63 -20.51 -24.02
C LYS A 521 1.19 -19.56 -22.93
N VAL A 522 1.52 -18.29 -23.10
CA VAL A 522 1.04 -17.21 -22.23
C VAL A 522 -0.43 -16.94 -22.52
N LEU A 523 -1.28 -17.03 -21.50
CA LEU A 523 -2.69 -16.67 -21.55
C LEU A 523 -2.89 -15.18 -21.22
N ALA A 524 -2.22 -14.70 -20.17
CA ALA A 524 -2.21 -13.30 -19.76
C ALA A 524 -0.94 -12.96 -18.97
N GLN A 525 -0.56 -11.68 -18.96
CA GLN A 525 0.58 -11.18 -18.20
C GLN A 525 0.35 -9.72 -17.77
N VAL A 526 0.88 -9.35 -16.61
CA VAL A 526 1.03 -7.96 -16.17
C VAL A 526 2.54 -7.71 -16.02
N GLN A 527 3.10 -6.84 -16.85
CA GLN A 527 4.54 -6.59 -16.83
C GLN A 527 4.89 -5.50 -15.81
N MET A 528 5.76 -5.84 -14.85
CA MET A 528 6.16 -4.96 -13.76
C MET A 528 7.68 -4.88 -13.68
N THR A 529 8.30 -4.05 -14.53
CA THR A 529 9.75 -3.98 -14.67
C THR A 529 10.43 -3.31 -13.48
N ILE A 530 9.79 -2.35 -12.80
CA ILE A 530 10.40 -1.66 -11.66
C ILE A 530 10.46 -2.64 -10.49
N ALA A 531 11.67 -3.14 -10.20
CA ALA A 531 11.94 -4.12 -9.16
C ALA A 531 11.17 -5.45 -9.24
N GLY A 532 10.47 -5.73 -10.34
CA GLY A 532 9.54 -6.86 -10.41
C GLY A 532 8.22 -6.61 -9.69
N LEU A 533 7.91 -5.35 -9.32
CA LEU A 533 6.80 -4.97 -8.43
C LEU A 533 5.86 -3.94 -9.05
N MET A 534 6.39 -2.98 -9.80
CA MET A 534 5.58 -1.91 -10.41
C MET A 534 5.81 -1.80 -11.91
N SER A 535 4.78 -1.31 -12.61
CA SER A 535 4.80 -1.03 -14.04
C SER A 535 5.09 0.45 -14.33
N GLU A 536 5.80 0.71 -15.43
CA GLU A 536 5.95 2.05 -16.01
C GLU A 536 4.76 2.41 -16.93
N LYS A 537 3.82 1.48 -17.16
CA LYS A 537 2.67 1.68 -18.04
C LYS A 537 1.61 2.55 -17.38
N ALA A 538 0.80 3.21 -18.20
CA ALA A 538 -0.32 4.01 -17.71
C ALA A 538 -1.41 3.14 -17.08
N LEU A 539 -2.13 3.70 -16.10
CA LEU A 539 -3.22 3.02 -15.38
C LEU A 539 -4.18 2.23 -16.30
N PRO A 540 -4.72 2.78 -17.41
CA PRO A 540 -5.66 2.04 -18.26
C PRO A 540 -5.06 0.78 -18.90
N GLU A 541 -3.75 0.78 -19.17
CA GLU A 541 -3.05 -0.39 -19.71
C GLU A 541 -2.89 -1.47 -18.64
N VAL A 542 -2.44 -1.09 -17.43
CA VAL A 542 -2.27 -2.02 -16.32
C VAL A 542 -3.61 -2.63 -15.88
N VAL A 543 -4.66 -1.81 -15.81
CA VAL A 543 -6.04 -2.26 -15.51
C VAL A 543 -6.53 -3.28 -16.53
N LYS A 544 -6.25 -3.04 -17.82
CA LYS A 544 -6.59 -3.99 -18.87
C LYS A 544 -5.84 -5.32 -18.69
N GLU A 545 -4.54 -5.26 -18.40
CA GLU A 545 -3.70 -6.45 -18.17
C GLU A 545 -4.17 -7.24 -16.95
N VAL A 546 -4.54 -6.58 -15.85
CA VAL A 546 -5.12 -7.23 -14.66
C VAL A 546 -6.47 -7.87 -14.97
N ALA A 547 -7.35 -7.20 -15.72
CA ALA A 547 -8.62 -7.78 -16.12
C ALA A 547 -8.47 -8.99 -17.07
N GLU A 548 -7.42 -9.03 -17.89
CA GLU A 548 -7.04 -10.20 -18.69
C GLU A 548 -6.46 -11.32 -17.82
N MET A 549 -5.67 -10.97 -16.79
CA MET A 549 -5.14 -11.88 -15.79
C MET A 549 -6.27 -12.61 -15.04
N ASP A 550 -7.28 -11.90 -14.57
CA ASP A 550 -8.43 -12.49 -13.87
C ASP A 550 -9.17 -13.52 -14.72
N LYS A 551 -9.37 -13.22 -16.02
CA LYS A 551 -9.97 -14.16 -16.96
C LYS A 551 -9.10 -15.39 -17.19
N ALA A 552 -7.78 -15.22 -17.22
CA ALA A 552 -6.84 -16.32 -17.38
C ALA A 552 -6.82 -17.24 -16.14
N TRP A 553 -6.89 -16.69 -14.92
CA TRP A 553 -7.07 -17.48 -13.69
C TRP A 553 -8.37 -18.30 -13.73
N GLN A 554 -9.48 -17.69 -14.15
CA GLN A 554 -10.75 -18.39 -14.33
C GLN A 554 -10.66 -19.50 -15.38
N HIS A 555 -9.96 -19.25 -16.49
CA HIS A 555 -9.75 -20.23 -17.56
C HIS A 555 -9.04 -21.49 -17.06
N ILE A 556 -8.04 -21.36 -16.19
CA ILE A 556 -7.32 -22.51 -15.61
C ILE A 556 -8.04 -23.14 -14.39
N GLY A 557 -9.24 -22.67 -14.04
CA GLY A 557 -10.13 -23.27 -13.03
C GLY A 557 -10.25 -22.51 -11.71
N CYS A 558 -9.50 -21.41 -11.51
CA CYS A 558 -9.56 -20.66 -10.26
C CYS A 558 -10.78 -19.73 -10.19
N THR A 559 -11.65 -19.95 -9.21
CA THR A 559 -12.86 -19.14 -9.00
C THR A 559 -12.75 -18.17 -7.82
N MET A 560 -11.56 -18.07 -7.21
CA MET A 560 -11.30 -17.25 -6.04
C MET A 560 -11.43 -15.76 -6.37
N ASN A 561 -11.90 -14.97 -5.41
CA ASN A 561 -11.80 -13.52 -5.46
C ASN A 561 -10.33 -13.07 -5.29
N ALA A 562 -9.85 -12.21 -6.19
CA ALA A 562 -8.48 -11.65 -6.16
C ALA A 562 -7.35 -12.70 -5.96
N PRO A 563 -7.25 -13.74 -6.82
CA PRO A 563 -6.34 -14.87 -6.61
C PRO A 563 -4.86 -14.48 -6.56
N PHE A 564 -4.48 -13.41 -7.28
CA PHE A 564 -3.12 -12.88 -7.27
C PHE A 564 -2.69 -12.37 -5.89
N MET A 565 -3.60 -11.73 -5.15
CA MET A 565 -3.29 -11.20 -3.82
C MET A 565 -3.05 -12.35 -2.84
N THR A 566 -3.96 -13.34 -2.83
CA THR A 566 -3.81 -14.55 -2.02
C THR A 566 -2.54 -15.33 -2.40
N PHE A 567 -2.21 -15.41 -3.69
CA PHE A 567 -0.98 -16.03 -4.15
C PHE A 567 0.27 -15.27 -3.69
N SER A 568 0.22 -13.95 -3.64
CA SER A 568 1.35 -13.15 -3.16
C SER A 568 1.59 -13.34 -1.66
N LEU A 569 0.52 -13.32 -0.85
CA LEU A 569 0.58 -13.43 0.61
C LEU A 569 0.98 -14.83 1.09
N ILE A 570 0.89 -15.88 0.25
CA ILE A 570 1.28 -17.25 0.64
C ILE A 570 2.76 -17.35 1.05
N ALA A 571 3.55 -16.35 0.66
CA ALA A 571 4.99 -16.29 0.90
C ALA A 571 5.43 -15.38 2.05
N LEU A 572 4.50 -14.85 2.85
CA LEU A 572 4.77 -13.87 3.90
C LEU A 572 4.97 -14.54 5.29
N PRO A 573 6.21 -14.83 5.73
CA PRO A 573 6.49 -15.71 6.88
C PRO A 573 6.32 -15.02 8.24
N VAL A 574 5.50 -13.96 8.32
CA VAL A 574 5.15 -13.26 9.57
C VAL A 574 3.65 -13.33 9.91
N ILE A 575 2.81 -13.83 8.99
CA ILE A 575 1.38 -14.04 9.22
C ILE A 575 1.07 -15.54 9.37
N PRO A 576 0.53 -15.99 10.52
CA PRO A 576 0.15 -17.39 10.76
C PRO A 576 -0.80 -18.00 9.71
N GLU A 577 -0.88 -19.34 9.60
CA GLU A 577 -0.14 -20.37 10.35
C GLU A 577 1.07 -20.94 9.58
N ILE A 578 0.97 -21.08 8.26
CA ILE A 578 1.98 -21.78 7.44
C ILE A 578 2.22 -21.08 6.10
N ARG A 579 3.49 -20.95 5.68
CA ARG A 579 3.89 -20.21 4.47
C ARG A 579 4.98 -20.93 3.69
N ILE A 580 5.25 -20.50 2.48
CA ILE A 580 6.46 -20.89 1.75
C ILE A 580 7.46 -19.73 1.73
N SER A 581 8.75 -20.01 1.80
CA SER A 581 9.80 -19.06 1.45
C SER A 581 10.78 -19.72 0.49
N ASN A 582 11.79 -18.98 0.01
CA ASN A 582 12.87 -19.58 -0.77
C ASN A 582 13.71 -20.59 0.04
N ARG A 583 13.60 -20.58 1.38
CA ARG A 583 14.29 -21.51 2.30
C ARG A 583 13.50 -22.76 2.66
N GLY A 584 12.18 -22.76 2.50
CA GLY A 584 11.36 -23.95 2.67
C GLY A 584 9.92 -23.67 3.06
N LEU A 585 9.24 -24.68 3.59
CA LEU A 585 7.93 -24.55 4.20
C LEU A 585 8.10 -24.03 5.64
N VAL A 586 7.42 -22.94 5.97
CA VAL A 586 7.58 -22.20 7.22
C VAL A 586 6.36 -22.42 8.11
N ASP A 587 6.57 -22.95 9.32
CA ASP A 587 5.59 -22.93 10.40
C ASP A 587 5.75 -21.59 11.16
N VAL A 588 4.88 -20.63 10.86
CA VAL A 588 4.99 -19.25 11.36
C VAL A 588 4.66 -19.18 12.84
N THR A 589 3.80 -20.08 13.34
CA THR A 589 3.50 -20.14 14.78
C THR A 589 4.72 -20.57 15.61
N GLN A 590 5.58 -21.44 15.05
CA GLN A 590 6.79 -21.90 15.71
C GLN A 590 8.07 -21.20 15.23
N PHE A 591 7.96 -20.28 14.25
CA PHE A 591 9.08 -19.61 13.59
C PHE A 591 10.19 -20.58 13.15
N LYS A 592 9.81 -21.67 12.46
CA LYS A 592 10.77 -22.67 11.99
C LYS A 592 10.42 -23.24 10.63
N LEU A 593 11.42 -23.75 9.93
CA LEU A 593 11.22 -24.57 8.74
C LEU A 593 10.72 -25.96 9.14
N ILE A 594 9.79 -26.49 8.35
CA ILE A 594 9.24 -27.84 8.50
C ILE A 594 9.35 -28.60 7.19
N ASP A 595 9.38 -29.92 7.28
CA ASP A 595 9.40 -30.79 6.11
C ASP A 595 8.04 -30.77 5.39
N VAL A 596 8.09 -30.83 4.06
CA VAL A 596 6.88 -30.95 3.24
C VAL A 596 6.31 -32.35 3.37
N GLU A 597 7.15 -33.38 3.25
CA GLU A 597 6.76 -34.78 3.42
C GLU A 597 6.83 -35.21 4.89
N ILE A 598 5.78 -35.90 5.35
CA ILE A 598 5.66 -36.46 6.69
C ILE A 598 5.90 -37.98 6.58
N VAL A 599 7.13 -38.41 6.88
CA VAL A 599 7.60 -39.80 6.68
C VAL A 599 7.10 -40.80 7.72
#